data_AF-A0A838Q4Y0-F1
#
_entry.id   AF-A0A838Q4Y0-F1
#
_cell.length_a   1.000
_cell.length_b   1.000
_cell.length_c   1.000
_cell.angle_alpha   90.00
_cell.angle_beta   90.00
_cell.angle_gamma   90.00
#
_symmetry.space_group_name_H-M   'P 1'
#
loop_
_entity.id
_entity.type
_entity.pdbx_description
1 polymer ?
#
loop_
_entity_poly.entity_id
_entity_poly.type
_entity_poly.pdbx_seq_one_letter_code
_entity_poly.pdbx_strand_id
1 'polypeptide(L)'
;MVRRKYRGLRLALALALAFSMVLAVPLPAAAHPEVCDGKELGSDSSSQTFRLASKVLSTINVFASFLPPPQQMLDESTEQCFTDEEIAAMDDSGADLEPGETDSSRNVRLIGNLRKTGPFGATTGYGSDLAFWGKYAIQGNYEGFQITDVSSRRHPRIVAQVDCPGSQNDVSVWENLIFTSTDSRRTTDGCDSESIDSTNPTSDYWEGMKIFDWSDKDNPVLIKSIETDCGSHTHTLLTGLESTL
;
A
#
# COMPACT_ATOMS: atom_id res chain seq x y z
N MET A 1 72.27 -12.82 51.84
CA MET A 1 72.80 -11.59 51.22
C MET A 1 71.64 -10.60 51.08
N VAL A 2 71.71 -9.45 51.78
CA VAL A 2 70.95 -8.17 51.60
C VAL A 2 69.40 -8.24 51.68
N ARG A 3 68.76 -7.86 52.81
CA ARG A 3 68.15 -6.52 53.18
C ARG A 3 67.32 -5.86 52.04
N ARG A 4 66.22 -5.13 52.21
CA ARG A 4 65.17 -4.87 53.22
C ARG A 4 64.25 -3.82 52.54
N LYS A 5 62.92 -3.98 52.65
CA LYS A 5 61.92 -2.94 53.02
C LYS A 5 61.41 -1.89 51.99
N TYR A 6 60.11 -1.59 52.18
CA TYR A 6 59.31 -0.39 51.80
C TYR A 6 58.70 -0.41 50.40
N ARG A 7 57.50 0.14 50.12
CA ARG A 7 56.58 1.02 50.86
C ARG A 7 55.24 0.98 50.09
N GLY A 8 54.10 1.01 50.78
CA GLY A 8 52.85 1.41 50.14
C GLY A 8 52.87 2.90 49.84
N LEU A 9 52.25 3.32 48.72
CA LEU A 9 51.65 4.64 48.58
C LEU A 9 50.80 4.78 47.29
N ARG A 10 49.57 5.29 47.50
CA ARG A 10 48.74 6.14 46.61
C ARG A 10 48.04 5.54 45.39
N LEU A 11 46.73 5.42 45.55
CA LEU A 11 45.70 6.16 44.80
C LEU A 11 45.95 6.34 43.29
N ALA A 12 45.26 5.54 42.48
CA ALA A 12 44.80 5.97 41.17
C ALA A 12 43.36 5.50 41.01
N LEU A 13 42.45 6.47 41.08
CA LEU A 13 41.03 6.35 40.82
C LEU A 13 40.88 6.06 39.31
N ALA A 14 40.59 4.82 38.93
CA ALA A 14 40.20 4.52 37.55
C ALA A 14 38.70 4.83 37.41
N LEU A 15 38.40 6.04 36.95
CA LEU A 15 37.11 6.39 36.38
C LEU A 15 36.89 5.51 35.13
N ALA A 16 36.00 4.53 35.21
CA ALA A 16 35.40 3.92 34.04
C ALA A 16 34.11 4.71 33.69
N LEU A 17 34.27 5.87 33.05
CA LEU A 17 33.19 6.47 32.27
C LEU A 17 33.27 5.86 30.87
N ALA A 18 32.60 4.74 30.67
CA ALA A 18 32.22 4.31 29.33
C ALA A 18 31.06 5.22 28.88
N PHE A 19 31.39 6.37 28.31
CA PHE A 19 30.47 7.09 27.45
C PHE A 19 30.36 6.26 26.16
N SER A 20 29.39 5.34 26.10
CA SER A 20 28.89 4.89 24.80
C SER A 20 28.12 6.05 24.21
N MET A 21 28.84 6.92 23.51
CA MET A 21 28.26 7.85 22.57
C MET A 21 27.73 6.99 21.42
N VAL A 22 26.48 6.57 21.51
CA VAL A 22 25.74 6.11 20.32
C VAL A 22 25.59 7.36 19.47
N LEU A 23 26.50 7.54 18.52
CA LEU A 23 26.26 8.37 17.37
C LEU A 23 25.10 7.72 16.62
N ALA A 24 23.89 8.18 16.91
CA ALA A 24 22.79 8.08 15.96
C ALA A 24 23.22 8.92 14.76
N VAL A 25 23.87 8.29 13.80
CA VAL A 25 23.98 8.84 12.46
C VAL A 25 22.54 8.81 11.92
N PRO A 26 21.92 9.96 11.58
CA PRO A 26 20.68 9.91 10.83
C PRO A 26 21.01 9.22 9.51
N LEU A 27 20.55 7.99 9.33
CA LEU A 27 20.41 7.41 8.01
C LEU A 27 19.41 8.32 7.29
N PRO A 28 19.77 8.96 6.16
CA PRO A 28 18.74 9.51 5.31
C PRO A 28 17.82 8.32 4.96
N ALA A 29 16.50 8.53 5.09
CA ALA A 29 15.53 7.69 4.44
C ALA A 29 15.86 7.75 2.94
N ALA A 30 16.68 6.80 2.49
CA ALA A 30 16.90 6.59 1.08
C ALA A 30 15.56 6.06 0.58
N ALA A 31 14.84 6.90 -0.17
CA ALA A 31 13.96 6.40 -1.21
C ALA A 31 14.72 5.26 -1.90
N HIS A 32 14.16 4.05 -1.90
CA HIS A 32 14.71 2.98 -2.71
C HIS A 32 14.65 3.48 -4.15
N PRO A 33 15.79 3.72 -4.81
CA PRO A 33 15.76 3.90 -6.24
C PRO A 33 15.42 2.52 -6.81
N GLU A 34 14.30 2.40 -7.52
CA GLU A 34 14.07 1.26 -8.41
C GLU A 34 15.13 1.33 -9.51
N VAL A 35 16.27 0.68 -9.27
CA VAL A 35 17.38 0.62 -10.21
C VAL A 35 17.18 -0.63 -11.07
N CYS A 36 16.42 -0.49 -12.14
CA CYS A 36 16.54 -1.38 -13.29
C CYS A 36 17.81 -0.98 -14.07
N ASP A 37 18.92 -1.62 -13.73
CA ASP A 37 20.15 -1.73 -14.51
C ASP A 37 20.72 -0.42 -15.11
N GLY A 38 21.24 0.45 -14.23
CA GLY A 38 22.31 1.40 -14.61
C GLY A 38 21.94 2.52 -15.59
N LYS A 39 20.66 2.71 -15.94
CA LYS A 39 20.16 3.98 -16.46
C LYS A 39 19.57 4.76 -15.29
N GLU A 40 20.10 5.96 -15.03
CA GLU A 40 19.35 6.95 -14.26
C GLU A 40 18.01 7.15 -14.96
N LEU A 41 16.95 6.55 -14.40
CA LEU A 41 15.62 7.12 -14.56
C LEU A 41 15.73 8.49 -13.90
N GLY A 42 15.89 9.50 -14.76
CA GLY A 42 15.98 10.89 -14.36
C GLY A 42 14.89 11.20 -13.35
N SER A 43 15.24 12.07 -12.41
CA SER A 43 14.42 12.61 -11.34
C SER A 43 13.11 13.25 -11.84
N ASP A 44 12.17 12.43 -12.31
CA ASP A 44 10.83 12.81 -12.78
C ASP A 44 9.82 11.73 -12.32
N SER A 45 9.82 11.41 -11.03
CA SER A 45 8.65 10.78 -10.37
C SER A 45 7.53 11.81 -10.10
N SER A 46 7.73 13.07 -10.47
CA SER A 46 6.70 14.10 -10.49
C SER A 46 6.40 14.49 -11.94
N SER A 47 5.23 14.07 -12.43
CA SER A 47 4.54 14.65 -13.58
C SER A 47 5.28 14.64 -14.93
N GLN A 48 5.30 13.48 -15.62
CA GLN A 48 5.04 13.54 -17.06
C GLN A 48 3.54 13.56 -17.28
N THR A 49 3.02 14.76 -17.50
CA THR A 49 1.70 14.99 -18.07
C THR A 49 1.63 14.36 -19.46
N PHE A 50 1.33 13.07 -19.54
CA PHE A 50 0.77 12.50 -20.76
C PHE A 50 -0.70 12.91 -20.80
N ARG A 51 -1.03 13.88 -21.65
CA ARG A 51 -2.42 14.14 -22.04
C ARG A 51 -2.90 12.96 -22.88
N LEU A 52 -3.29 11.88 -22.22
CA LEU A 52 -4.11 10.83 -22.81
C LEU A 52 -5.37 10.71 -21.96
N ALA A 53 -6.47 11.18 -22.52
CA ALA A 53 -7.79 10.86 -22.03
C ALA A 53 -8.02 9.36 -22.27
N SER A 54 -7.60 8.51 -21.33
CA SER A 54 -7.94 7.09 -21.38
C SER A 54 -8.58 6.66 -20.07
N LYS A 55 -9.78 6.10 -20.20
CA LYS A 55 -10.64 5.66 -19.10
C LYS A 55 -10.12 4.32 -18.60
N VAL A 56 -9.38 4.31 -17.48
CA VAL A 56 -9.03 3.04 -16.81
C VAL A 56 -10.04 2.79 -15.69
N LEU A 57 -10.83 1.74 -15.84
CA LEU A 57 -11.71 1.17 -14.81
C LEU A 57 -10.96 0.01 -14.15
N SER A 58 -10.69 0.13 -12.85
CA SER A 58 -10.11 -0.92 -12.01
C SER A 58 -11.11 -2.07 -11.79
N THR A 59 -10.67 -3.32 -11.97
CA THR A 59 -11.43 -4.56 -11.63
C THR A 59 -10.47 -5.66 -11.17
N ILE A 60 -10.89 -6.46 -10.19
CA ILE A 60 -10.07 -7.50 -9.52
C ILE A 60 -10.44 -8.91 -9.94
N ASN A 61 -9.43 -9.79 -9.94
CA ASN A 61 -9.53 -11.24 -10.15
C ASN A 61 -8.97 -12.01 -8.94
N VAL A 62 -9.63 -13.10 -8.51
CA VAL A 62 -9.12 -14.06 -7.51
C VAL A 62 -8.90 -15.42 -8.17
N PHE A 63 -7.73 -16.04 -7.93
CA PHE A 63 -7.33 -17.32 -8.52
C PHE A 63 -7.15 -18.41 -7.45
N ALA A 64 -7.44 -19.66 -7.82
CA ALA A 64 -6.98 -20.86 -7.10
C ALA A 64 -6.16 -21.72 -8.09
N SER A 65 -4.93 -22.07 -7.73
CA SER A 65 -4.03 -22.85 -8.59
C SER A 65 -3.81 -24.27 -8.06
N PHE A 66 -3.79 -25.21 -9.00
CA PHE A 66 -3.32 -26.59 -8.83
C PHE A 66 -1.79 -26.61 -8.68
N LEU A 67 -1.27 -27.43 -7.77
CA LEU A 67 0.16 -27.59 -7.47
C LEU A 67 0.97 -28.10 -8.69
N PRO A 68 2.06 -27.41 -9.10
CA PRO A 68 3.04 -27.95 -10.04
C PRO A 68 4.09 -28.85 -9.35
N PRO A 69 4.77 -29.75 -10.09
CA PRO A 69 5.77 -30.67 -9.54
C PRO A 69 7.09 -29.97 -9.17
N PRO A 70 7.93 -30.59 -8.30
CA PRO A 70 9.03 -29.90 -7.65
C PRO A 70 10.31 -29.98 -8.48
N GLN A 71 10.74 -28.90 -9.12
CA GLN A 71 12.16 -28.70 -9.44
C GLN A 71 12.57 -27.22 -9.44
N GLN A 72 13.71 -27.00 -8.79
CA GLN A 72 14.56 -25.80 -8.73
C GLN A 72 14.17 -24.75 -7.69
N MET A 73 14.97 -24.74 -6.61
CA MET A 73 15.18 -23.60 -5.74
C MET A 73 15.40 -22.34 -6.58
N LEU A 74 14.49 -21.38 -6.44
CA LEU A 74 14.59 -20.07 -7.05
C LEU A 74 15.78 -19.34 -6.43
N ASP A 75 16.71 -18.90 -7.29
CA ASP A 75 17.76 -17.95 -6.95
C ASP A 75 17.09 -16.59 -6.72
N GLU A 76 17.17 -16.09 -5.48
CA GLU A 76 16.38 -14.97 -4.94
C GLU A 76 16.96 -13.59 -5.30
N SER A 77 17.58 -13.43 -6.47
CA SER A 77 18.23 -12.16 -6.85
C SER A 77 18.17 -11.76 -8.33
N THR A 78 17.36 -12.41 -9.16
CA THR A 78 17.06 -11.89 -10.50
C THR A 78 15.63 -11.33 -10.51
N GLU A 79 15.52 -10.06 -10.15
CA GLU A 79 14.38 -9.24 -10.55
C GLU A 79 14.29 -9.35 -12.08
N GLN A 80 13.28 -10.06 -12.59
CA GLN A 80 13.06 -10.20 -14.02
C GLN A 80 12.56 -8.86 -14.57
N CYS A 81 13.50 -8.02 -14.97
CA CYS A 81 13.21 -6.82 -15.72
C CYS A 81 12.78 -7.23 -17.13
N PHE A 82 11.58 -6.80 -17.53
CA PHE A 82 11.13 -6.95 -18.92
C PHE A 82 11.99 -6.07 -19.84
N THR A 83 12.29 -6.58 -21.02
CA THR A 83 12.89 -5.78 -22.10
C THR A 83 11.90 -4.75 -22.62
N ASP A 84 12.39 -3.66 -23.22
CA ASP A 84 11.53 -2.65 -23.88
C ASP A 84 10.59 -3.28 -24.93
N GLU A 85 11.05 -4.35 -25.59
CA GLU A 85 10.28 -5.12 -26.58
C GLU A 85 9.16 -5.94 -25.94
N GLU A 86 9.41 -6.54 -24.77
CA GLU A 86 8.38 -7.24 -23.98
C GLU A 86 7.35 -6.27 -23.40
N ILE A 87 7.78 -5.10 -22.91
CA ILE A 87 6.89 -4.04 -22.45
C ILE A 87 6.03 -3.52 -23.62
N ALA A 88 6.64 -3.27 -24.78
CA ALA A 88 5.91 -2.84 -25.98
C ALA A 88 4.93 -3.91 -26.47
N ALA A 89 5.22 -5.20 -26.28
CA ALA A 89 4.30 -6.29 -26.59
C ALA A 89 3.10 -6.38 -25.62
N MET A 90 3.18 -5.74 -24.45
CA MET A 90 2.08 -5.59 -23.50
C MET A 90 1.24 -4.32 -23.75
N ASP A 91 1.60 -3.51 -24.75
CA ASP A 91 0.84 -2.29 -25.10
C ASP A 91 -0.52 -2.65 -25.72
N ASP A 92 -1.58 -2.40 -24.94
CA ASP A 92 -2.97 -2.57 -25.35
C ASP A 92 -3.61 -1.24 -25.80
N SER A 93 -2.82 -0.19 -26.06
CA SER A 93 -3.33 1.09 -26.56
C SER A 93 -4.01 0.97 -27.94
N GLY A 94 -3.76 -0.13 -28.65
CA GLY A 94 -4.43 -0.52 -29.89
C GLY A 94 -5.73 -1.31 -29.73
N ALA A 95 -6.15 -1.67 -28.50
CA ALA A 95 -7.47 -2.27 -28.29
C ALA A 95 -8.57 -1.25 -28.61
N ASP A 96 -9.28 -1.52 -29.69
CA ASP A 96 -10.42 -0.72 -30.13
C ASP A 96 -11.70 -1.30 -29.53
N LEU A 97 -12.05 -0.85 -28.32
CA LEU A 97 -13.32 -1.18 -27.67
C LEU A 97 -14.25 0.03 -27.68
N GLU A 98 -15.41 -0.11 -28.32
CA GLU A 98 -16.47 0.89 -28.25
C GLU A 98 -17.15 0.90 -26.87
N PRO A 99 -17.82 2.00 -26.47
CA PRO A 99 -18.51 2.07 -25.18
C PRO A 99 -19.51 0.92 -24.97
N GLY A 100 -19.20 0.03 -24.03
CA GLY A 100 -20.04 -1.12 -23.67
C GLY A 100 -19.56 -2.45 -24.23
N GLU A 101 -18.51 -2.45 -25.04
CA GLU A 101 -17.82 -3.66 -25.46
C GLU A 101 -16.90 -4.19 -24.36
N THR A 102 -16.58 -5.47 -24.45
CA THR A 102 -15.70 -6.17 -23.51
C THR A 102 -14.83 -7.12 -24.29
N ASP A 103 -13.52 -7.05 -24.09
CA ASP A 103 -12.60 -8.11 -24.50
C ASP A 103 -12.17 -8.95 -23.28
N SER A 104 -11.84 -10.21 -23.52
CA SER A 104 -11.38 -11.12 -22.47
C SER A 104 -10.66 -12.33 -23.06
N SER A 105 -9.67 -12.85 -22.32
CA SER A 105 -9.07 -14.15 -22.64
C SER A 105 -10.11 -15.28 -22.58
N ARG A 106 -9.85 -16.40 -23.26
CA ARG A 106 -10.80 -17.54 -23.36
C ARG A 106 -11.31 -18.10 -22.02
N ASN A 107 -10.60 -17.86 -20.92
CA ASN A 107 -10.92 -18.40 -19.59
C ASN A 107 -11.53 -17.37 -18.64
N VAL A 108 -11.67 -16.12 -19.07
CA VAL A 108 -12.25 -15.03 -18.28
C VAL A 108 -13.47 -14.51 -19.03
N ARG A 109 -14.54 -14.18 -18.30
CA ARG A 109 -15.72 -13.57 -18.90
C ARG A 109 -16.35 -12.61 -17.90
N LEU A 110 -16.65 -11.39 -18.35
CA LEU A 110 -17.41 -10.44 -17.55
C LEU A 110 -18.85 -10.97 -17.35
N ILE A 111 -19.26 -11.14 -16.09
CA ILE A 111 -20.60 -11.65 -15.73
C ILE A 111 -21.51 -10.60 -15.09
N GLY A 112 -20.95 -9.45 -14.70
CA GLY A 112 -21.65 -8.33 -14.10
C GLY A 112 -20.72 -7.13 -14.01
N ASN A 113 -21.29 -5.93 -14.06
CA ASN A 113 -20.55 -4.67 -13.93
C ASN A 113 -21.35 -3.73 -13.03
N LEU A 114 -20.69 -3.18 -12.01
CA LEU A 114 -21.22 -2.06 -11.23
C LEU A 114 -20.46 -0.82 -11.64
N ARG A 115 -21.18 0.18 -12.15
CA ARG A 115 -20.58 1.48 -12.43
C ARG A 115 -20.24 2.16 -11.11
N LYS A 116 -19.12 2.88 -11.10
CA LYS A 116 -18.80 3.79 -9.99
C LYS A 116 -19.91 4.85 -9.88
N THR A 117 -20.36 5.11 -8.67
CA THR A 117 -21.42 6.07 -8.34
C THR A 117 -21.04 6.83 -7.08
N GLY A 118 -21.81 7.88 -6.76
CA GLY A 118 -21.60 8.64 -5.53
C GLY A 118 -20.22 9.33 -5.51
N PRO A 119 -19.54 9.35 -4.35
CA PRO A 119 -18.21 9.97 -4.21
C PRO A 119 -17.17 9.43 -5.20
N PHE A 120 -17.32 8.17 -5.65
CA PHE A 120 -16.35 7.50 -6.53
C PHE A 120 -16.65 7.69 -8.03
N GLY A 121 -17.71 8.41 -8.36
CA GLY A 121 -18.22 8.58 -9.72
C GLY A 121 -17.31 9.41 -10.64
N ALA A 122 -16.44 10.25 -10.08
CA ALA A 122 -15.49 11.05 -10.85
C ALA A 122 -14.47 10.17 -11.60
N THR A 123 -13.90 10.67 -12.69
CA THR A 123 -12.84 9.96 -13.42
C THR A 123 -11.58 9.78 -12.59
N THR A 124 -11.34 10.64 -11.61
CA THR A 124 -10.22 10.60 -10.66
C THR A 124 -10.43 9.67 -9.47
N GLY A 125 -11.65 9.17 -9.26
CA GLY A 125 -11.94 8.17 -8.22
C GLY A 125 -11.43 6.79 -8.65
N TYR A 126 -10.12 6.62 -8.72
CA TYR A 126 -9.49 5.38 -9.18
C TYR A 126 -9.70 4.27 -8.15
N GLY A 127 -10.02 3.07 -8.62
CA GLY A 127 -10.01 1.88 -7.76
C GLY A 127 -8.59 1.37 -7.63
N SER A 128 -8.19 0.97 -6.43
CA SER A 128 -6.80 0.65 -6.08
C SER A 128 -6.59 -0.82 -5.78
N ASP A 129 -7.38 -1.35 -4.84
CA ASP A 129 -7.23 -2.71 -4.31
C ASP A 129 -8.60 -3.36 -4.00
N LEU A 130 -8.62 -4.68 -3.76
CA LEU A 130 -9.83 -5.39 -3.33
C LEU A 130 -9.52 -6.55 -2.38
N ALA A 131 -10.27 -6.55 -1.29
CA ALA A 131 -10.31 -7.64 -0.35
C ALA A 131 -11.68 -8.34 -0.37
N PHE A 132 -11.69 -9.61 0.06
CA PHE A 132 -12.91 -10.41 0.20
C PHE A 132 -13.06 -10.90 1.62
N TRP A 133 -14.29 -10.83 2.14
CA TRP A 133 -14.64 -11.44 3.42
C TRP A 133 -16.05 -12.04 3.36
N GLY A 134 -16.12 -13.37 3.38
CA GLY A 134 -17.37 -14.11 3.18
C GLY A 134 -18.01 -13.80 1.83
N LYS A 135 -19.17 -13.15 1.85
CA LYS A 135 -19.93 -12.77 0.63
C LYS A 135 -19.71 -11.31 0.20
N TYR A 136 -18.79 -10.59 0.84
CA TYR A 136 -18.54 -9.18 0.57
C TYR A 136 -17.21 -9.01 -0.16
N ALA A 137 -17.21 -8.10 -1.13
CA ALA A 137 -16.02 -7.54 -1.74
C ALA A 137 -15.88 -6.09 -1.27
N ILE A 138 -14.70 -5.75 -0.75
CA ILE A 138 -14.35 -4.42 -0.26
C ILE A 138 -13.35 -3.85 -1.25
N GLN A 139 -13.77 -2.83 -2.02
CA GLN A 139 -12.97 -2.20 -3.06
C GLN A 139 -12.39 -0.89 -2.54
N GLY A 140 -11.08 -0.80 -2.50
CA GLY A 140 -10.36 0.46 -2.29
C GLY A 140 -10.56 1.43 -3.45
N ASN A 141 -10.66 2.72 -3.13
CA ASN A 141 -10.78 3.81 -4.07
C ASN A 141 -10.02 5.04 -3.57
N TYR A 142 -9.47 5.88 -4.43
CA TYR A 142 -8.70 7.05 -3.97
C TYR A 142 -9.49 8.00 -3.04
N GLU A 143 -10.82 7.99 -3.17
CA GLU A 143 -11.75 8.75 -2.33
C GLU A 143 -12.32 7.96 -1.12
N GLY A 144 -11.94 6.68 -0.92
CA GLY A 144 -12.37 5.86 0.22
C GLY A 144 -12.48 4.37 -0.09
N PHE A 145 -13.59 3.72 0.29
CA PHE A 145 -13.82 2.32 -0.09
C PHE A 145 -15.31 1.98 -0.27
N GLN A 146 -15.59 0.95 -1.06
CA GLN A 146 -16.94 0.43 -1.33
C GLN A 146 -17.10 -1.00 -0.83
N ILE A 147 -18.16 -1.24 -0.05
CA ILE A 147 -18.59 -2.59 0.33
C ILE A 147 -19.66 -3.06 -0.65
N THR A 148 -19.46 -4.21 -1.26
CA THR A 148 -20.37 -4.81 -2.24
C THR A 148 -20.74 -6.22 -1.81
N ASP A 149 -22.04 -6.53 -1.73
CA ASP A 149 -22.54 -7.90 -1.58
C ASP A 149 -22.46 -8.60 -2.93
N VAL A 150 -21.62 -9.62 -3.02
CA VAL A 150 -21.37 -10.43 -4.22
C VAL A 150 -21.98 -11.84 -4.14
N SER A 151 -22.93 -12.06 -3.22
CA SER A 151 -23.65 -13.34 -3.11
C SER A 151 -24.39 -13.71 -4.39
N SER A 152 -24.92 -12.73 -5.12
CA SER A 152 -25.47 -12.89 -6.46
C SER A 152 -24.43 -12.50 -7.51
N ARG A 153 -23.78 -13.51 -8.11
CA ARG A 153 -22.65 -13.31 -9.05
C ARG A 153 -22.98 -12.41 -10.25
N ARG A 154 -24.24 -12.34 -10.68
CA ARG A 154 -24.69 -11.54 -11.83
C ARG A 154 -25.37 -10.23 -11.44
N HIS A 155 -25.72 -10.08 -10.17
CA HIS A 155 -26.41 -8.91 -9.64
C HIS A 155 -25.79 -8.50 -8.29
N PRO A 156 -24.49 -8.13 -8.29
CA PRO A 156 -23.86 -7.60 -7.08
C PRO A 156 -24.57 -6.31 -6.66
N ARG A 157 -24.55 -6.01 -5.36
CA ARG A 157 -25.24 -4.86 -4.78
C ARG A 157 -24.29 -4.06 -3.89
N ILE A 158 -24.23 -2.74 -4.11
CA ILE A 158 -23.54 -1.82 -3.21
C ILE A 158 -24.25 -1.83 -1.85
N VAL A 159 -23.49 -2.08 -0.80
CA VAL A 159 -23.94 -2.10 0.60
C VAL A 159 -23.67 -0.73 1.22
N ALA A 160 -22.41 -0.29 1.15
CA ALA A 160 -21.99 1.01 1.63
C ALA A 160 -20.88 1.58 0.73
N GLN A 161 -20.79 2.91 0.69
CA GLN A 161 -19.64 3.65 0.18
C GLN A 161 -19.19 4.57 1.29
N VAL A 162 -17.95 4.40 1.75
CA VAL A 162 -17.36 5.24 2.79
C VAL A 162 -16.48 6.26 2.10
N ASP A 163 -16.91 7.52 2.14
CA ASP A 163 -16.15 8.67 1.65
C ASP A 163 -15.08 9.01 2.69
N CYS A 164 -13.84 8.65 2.38
CA CYS A 164 -12.69 8.88 3.23
C CYS A 164 -11.45 9.03 2.34
N PRO A 165 -11.24 10.22 1.76
CA PRO A 165 -10.16 10.42 0.81
C PRO A 165 -8.80 10.23 1.49
N GLY A 166 -7.91 9.56 0.76
CA GLY A 166 -6.58 9.22 1.26
C GLY A 166 -5.56 8.93 0.16
N SER A 167 -5.99 8.78 -1.10
CA SER A 167 -5.18 8.20 -2.18
C SER A 167 -4.71 6.78 -1.84
N GLN A 168 -4.55 5.95 -2.87
CA GLN A 168 -4.48 4.50 -2.75
C GLN A 168 -5.71 3.93 -2.05
N ASN A 169 -5.85 4.03 -0.72
CA ASN A 169 -6.87 3.32 0.06
C ASN A 169 -6.86 1.83 -0.29
N ASP A 170 -5.68 1.25 -0.43
CA ASP A 170 -5.50 -0.20 -0.47
C ASP A 170 -6.13 -0.81 0.77
N VAL A 171 -6.72 -2.01 0.64
CA VAL A 171 -7.62 -2.54 1.67
C VAL A 171 -7.25 -3.96 2.11
N SER A 172 -7.16 -4.15 3.43
CA SER A 172 -7.18 -5.48 4.04
C SER A 172 -8.41 -5.61 4.94
N VAL A 173 -8.91 -6.83 5.11
CA VAL A 173 -10.07 -7.11 5.97
C VAL A 173 -9.76 -8.26 6.90
N TRP A 174 -10.07 -8.10 8.18
CA TRP A 174 -9.96 -9.16 9.18
C TRP A 174 -11.09 -9.06 10.20
N GLU A 175 -11.89 -10.12 10.29
CA GLU A 175 -13.07 -10.18 11.14
C GLU A 175 -13.99 -8.97 10.90
N ASN A 176 -14.11 -8.09 11.90
CA ASN A 176 -14.93 -6.89 11.86
C ASN A 176 -14.11 -5.62 11.62
N LEU A 177 -12.88 -5.75 11.11
CA LEU A 177 -12.01 -4.62 10.79
C LEU A 177 -11.72 -4.52 9.30
N ILE A 178 -11.74 -3.30 8.78
CA ILE A 178 -11.17 -2.92 7.47
C ILE A 178 -10.00 -2.00 7.75
N PHE A 179 -8.88 -2.27 7.11
CA PHE A 179 -7.66 -1.46 7.16
C PHE A 179 -7.53 -0.76 5.82
N THR A 180 -7.24 0.55 5.81
CA THR A 180 -7.02 1.31 4.58
C THR A 180 -5.71 2.08 4.63
N SER A 181 -5.04 2.14 3.49
CA SER A 181 -3.84 2.94 3.27
C SER A 181 -4.19 4.40 2.95
N THR A 182 -3.33 5.35 3.31
CA THR A 182 -3.43 6.77 2.96
C THR A 182 -2.04 7.26 2.58
N ASP A 183 -1.90 7.58 1.29
CA ASP A 183 -0.67 8.01 0.62
C ASP A 183 -0.86 9.37 -0.06
N SER A 184 -1.53 10.28 0.65
CA SER A 184 -1.64 11.68 0.25
C SER A 184 -1.80 12.53 1.49
N ARG A 185 -1.11 13.66 1.50
CA ARG A 185 -1.07 14.56 2.66
C ARG A 185 -2.45 15.09 2.98
N ARG A 186 -2.86 14.91 4.24
CA ARG A 186 -4.16 15.33 4.77
C ARG A 186 -4.01 16.39 5.85
N THR A 187 -5.01 17.25 6.01
CA THR A 187 -5.05 18.22 7.11
C THR A 187 -5.28 17.61 8.49
N THR A 188 -5.97 16.46 8.55
CA THR A 188 -6.29 15.74 9.79
C THR A 188 -6.31 14.22 9.52
N ASP A 189 -6.38 13.44 10.59
CA ASP A 189 -6.47 11.97 10.55
C ASP A 189 -7.88 11.42 10.28
N GLY A 190 -8.87 12.32 10.10
CA GLY A 190 -10.27 12.01 9.83
C GLY A 190 -10.61 11.87 8.34
N CYS A 191 -11.85 11.47 8.08
CA CYS A 191 -12.41 11.36 6.72
C CYS A 191 -12.92 12.70 6.15
N ASP A 192 -13.14 13.68 7.02
CA ASP A 192 -13.48 15.07 6.67
C ASP A 192 -12.24 15.95 6.41
N SER A 193 -11.05 15.33 6.37
CA SER A 193 -9.81 16.02 6.05
C SER A 193 -9.82 16.64 4.65
N GLU A 194 -8.93 17.59 4.42
CA GLU A 194 -8.69 18.19 3.10
C GLU A 194 -7.32 17.76 2.55
N SER A 195 -7.18 17.78 1.22
CA SER A 195 -5.92 17.45 0.56
C SER A 195 -4.91 18.59 0.70
N ILE A 196 -3.66 18.25 1.02
CA ILE A 196 -2.54 19.17 1.03
C ILE A 196 -1.65 18.85 -0.18
N ASP A 197 -1.25 19.89 -0.92
CA ASP A 197 -0.32 19.78 -2.02
C ASP A 197 1.01 19.15 -1.55
N SER A 198 1.45 18.08 -2.21
CA SER A 198 2.71 17.37 -1.87
C SER A 198 3.95 18.24 -2.10
N THR A 199 3.85 19.31 -2.89
CA THR A 199 4.92 20.31 -3.07
C THR A 199 5.01 21.32 -1.92
N ASN A 200 4.01 21.35 -1.03
CA ASN A 200 4.03 22.22 0.15
C ASN A 200 5.15 21.74 1.10
N PRO A 201 6.10 22.60 1.52
CA PRO A 201 7.18 22.19 2.40
C PRO A 201 6.75 21.98 3.86
N THR A 202 5.47 22.15 4.19
CA THR A 202 4.96 21.91 5.55
C THR A 202 5.23 20.46 5.98
N SER A 203 5.71 20.31 7.20
CA SER A 203 5.77 19.01 7.89
C SER A 203 4.50 18.71 8.68
N ASP A 204 3.56 19.66 8.74
CA ASP A 204 2.30 19.52 9.47
C ASP A 204 1.22 19.00 8.52
N TYR A 205 1.20 17.68 8.36
CA TYR A 205 0.21 16.93 7.61
C TYR A 205 0.06 15.54 8.22
N TRP A 206 -1.04 14.87 7.92
CA TRP A 206 -1.28 13.48 8.30
C TRP A 206 -1.27 12.58 7.07
N GLU A 207 -0.58 11.44 7.18
CA GLU A 207 -0.64 10.29 6.28
C GLU A 207 -0.49 9.00 7.10
N GLY A 208 -0.87 7.86 6.54
CA GLY A 208 -0.64 6.57 7.18
C GLY A 208 -1.75 5.58 6.94
N MET A 209 -2.28 4.97 7.99
CA MET A 209 -3.31 3.94 7.89
C MET A 209 -4.55 4.28 8.70
N LYS A 210 -5.72 3.87 8.21
CA LYS A 210 -6.99 3.96 8.93
C LYS A 210 -7.57 2.59 9.18
N ILE A 211 -8.28 2.44 10.30
CA ILE A 211 -8.93 1.21 10.72
C ILE A 211 -10.40 1.53 10.96
N PHE A 212 -11.28 0.80 10.27
CA PHE A 212 -12.71 0.91 10.38
C PHE A 212 -13.29 -0.33 11.04
N ASP A 213 -14.18 -0.16 12.00
CA ASP A 213 -15.09 -1.21 12.44
C ASP A 213 -16.23 -1.29 11.41
N TRP A 214 -16.37 -2.44 10.76
CA TRP A 214 -17.44 -2.70 9.80
C TRP A 214 -18.40 -3.78 10.31
N SER A 215 -18.55 -3.94 11.63
CA SER A 215 -19.51 -4.87 12.25
C SER A 215 -20.92 -4.66 11.67
N ASP A 216 -21.37 -3.41 11.63
CA ASP A 216 -22.47 -2.96 10.78
C ASP A 216 -21.96 -2.71 9.35
N LYS A 217 -22.42 -3.52 8.41
CA LYS A 217 -21.93 -3.54 7.03
C LYS A 217 -22.43 -2.33 6.23
N ASP A 218 -23.56 -1.75 6.64
CA ASP A 218 -24.15 -0.58 5.99
C ASP A 218 -23.58 0.73 6.55
N ASN A 219 -22.90 0.69 7.70
CA ASN A 219 -22.34 1.86 8.37
C ASN A 219 -20.96 1.58 9.03
N PRO A 220 -19.89 1.40 8.23
CA PRO A 220 -18.54 1.29 8.78
C PRO A 220 -18.10 2.57 9.48
N VAL A 221 -17.40 2.43 10.60
CA VAL A 221 -16.99 3.56 11.46
C VAL A 221 -15.47 3.59 11.59
N LEU A 222 -14.85 4.74 11.31
CA LEU A 222 -13.43 4.96 11.59
C LEU A 222 -13.20 4.88 13.11
N ILE A 223 -12.42 3.89 13.55
CA ILE A 223 -12.11 3.68 14.98
C ILE A 223 -10.68 4.03 15.34
N LYS A 224 -9.77 4.07 14.36
CA LYS A 224 -8.37 4.41 14.58
C LYS A 224 -7.70 4.93 13.33
N SER A 225 -6.84 5.92 13.50
CA SER A 225 -5.86 6.35 12.52
C SER A 225 -4.46 6.15 13.11
N ILE A 226 -3.55 5.67 12.28
CA ILE A 226 -2.15 5.37 12.60
C ILE A 226 -1.31 6.20 11.65
N GLU A 227 -0.63 7.20 12.19
CA GLU A 227 0.30 8.01 11.42
C GLU A 227 1.59 7.24 11.15
N THR A 228 2.15 7.42 9.96
CA THR A 228 3.46 6.87 9.55
C THR A 228 4.29 7.98 8.90
N ASP A 229 5.63 7.86 8.96
CA ASP A 229 6.55 8.92 8.54
C ASP A 229 6.43 9.32 7.05
N CYS A 230 5.95 8.41 6.19
CA CYS A 230 5.80 8.61 4.74
C CYS A 230 4.50 8.01 4.21
N GLY A 231 3.43 8.06 5.01
CA GLY A 231 2.15 7.48 4.64
C GLY A 231 2.17 5.96 4.49
N SER A 232 1.12 5.45 3.86
CA SER A 232 1.03 4.05 3.46
C SER A 232 0.44 4.01 2.07
N HIS A 233 1.23 3.51 1.11
CA HIS A 233 0.77 3.25 -0.24
C HIS A 233 -0.01 1.94 -0.31
N THR A 234 0.67 0.85 0.04
CA THR A 234 0.10 -0.49 0.21
C THR A 234 0.35 -0.96 1.64
N HIS A 235 -0.38 -1.98 2.09
CA HIS A 235 -0.10 -2.66 3.33
C HIS A 235 -0.44 -4.15 3.24
N THR A 236 0.23 -4.96 4.05
CA THR A 236 -0.05 -6.39 4.16
C THR A 236 -0.47 -6.70 5.59
N LEU A 237 -1.64 -7.31 5.73
CA LEU A 237 -2.12 -7.78 7.03
C LEU A 237 -1.56 -9.19 7.33
N LEU A 238 -0.75 -9.29 8.38
CA LEU A 238 -0.29 -10.58 8.89
C LEU A 238 -1.23 -11.07 10.00
N THR A 239 -1.90 -12.18 9.74
CA THR A 239 -2.81 -12.83 10.69
C THR A 239 -2.15 -14.11 11.18
N GLY A 240 -2.08 -14.32 12.51
CA GLY A 240 -1.65 -15.61 13.06
C GLY A 240 -0.23 -15.68 13.63
N LEU A 241 0.29 -14.59 14.20
CA LEU A 241 1.28 -14.75 15.26
C LEU A 241 0.53 -15.29 16.49
N GLU A 242 0.45 -16.61 16.64
CA GLU A 242 0.28 -17.18 17.99
C GLU A 242 1.45 -16.62 18.81
N SER A 243 1.15 -15.71 19.73
CA SER A 243 2.09 -15.36 20.79
C SER A 243 2.15 -16.54 21.74
N THR A 244 2.87 -17.59 21.35
CA THR A 244 3.54 -18.46 22.32
C THR A 244 4.69 -17.66 22.92
N LEU A 245 4.35 -16.72 23.81
CA LEU A 245 5.25 -16.17 24.82
C LEU A 245 4.76 -16.61 26.19
#